data_AF-A0A6N9PY00-F1
#
_entry.id   AF-A0A6N9PY00-F1
#
_cell.length_a   1.000
_cell.length_b   1.000
_cell.length_c   1.000
_cell.angle_alpha   90.00
_cell.angle_beta   90.00
_cell.angle_gamma   90.00
#
_symmetry.space_group_name_H-M   'P 1'
#
loop_
_entity.id
_entity.type
_entity.pdbx_description
1 polymer ?
#
loop_
_entity_poly.entity_id
_entity_poly.type
_entity_poly.pdbx_seq_one_letter_code
_entity_poly.pdbx_strand_id
1 'polypeptide(L)'
;MKGFLNKNNKYIQQAKLLNGYTPIFSQFGTDIYASDVVQSAIDCIATECSKLQPKHIRMDGNDMQTIVKGSINRLFKFSPNELMTTRDFIEKVIWLLYMNYNAFIYPTYDLVTSNGVTDPTRTQ
;
A
#
# COMPACT_ATOMS: atom_id res chain seq x y z
N MET A 1 -59.26 33.76 -2.83
CA MET A 1 -59.42 32.36 -3.31
C MET A 1 -58.58 32.20 -4.57
N LYS A 2 -57.57 31.31 -4.55
CA LYS A 2 -56.76 30.80 -5.68
C LYS A 2 -55.86 31.86 -6.38
N GLY A 3 -54.53 31.79 -6.27
CA GLY A 3 -53.67 30.73 -6.85
C GLY A 3 -53.45 31.08 -8.33
N PHE A 4 -52.24 31.18 -8.89
CA PHE A 4 -51.16 30.21 -8.84
C PHE A 4 -49.83 30.84 -9.30
N LEU A 5 -48.76 30.23 -8.81
CA LEU A 5 -47.36 30.63 -8.88
C LEU A 5 -46.82 30.77 -10.30
N ASN A 6 -46.01 31.82 -10.47
CA ASN A 6 -45.23 32.18 -11.63
C ASN A 6 -44.29 31.03 -12.07
N LYS A 7 -44.69 30.31 -13.13
CA LYS A 7 -43.82 29.40 -13.89
C LYS A 7 -42.84 30.25 -14.67
N ASN A 8 -41.58 30.37 -14.22
CA ASN A 8 -40.43 30.68 -15.08
C ASN A 8 -39.07 30.34 -14.42
N ASN A 9 -39.02 29.25 -13.65
CA ASN A 9 -37.82 28.78 -12.93
C ASN A 9 -36.82 28.00 -13.82
N LYS A 10 -36.81 28.25 -15.14
CA LYS A 10 -35.77 27.73 -16.05
C LYS A 10 -34.67 28.78 -16.25
N TYR A 11 -35.06 30.04 -16.48
CA TYR A 11 -34.14 31.17 -16.71
C TYR A 11 -33.20 31.43 -15.52
N ILE A 12 -33.67 31.21 -14.28
CA ILE A 12 -32.86 31.34 -13.07
C ILE A 12 -31.85 30.18 -12.94
N GLN A 13 -32.20 28.97 -13.38
CA GLN A 13 -31.28 27.82 -13.39
C GLN A 13 -30.21 27.96 -14.48
N GLN A 14 -30.58 28.53 -15.64
CA GLN A 14 -29.66 28.82 -16.73
C GLN A 14 -28.70 29.98 -16.37
N ALA A 15 -29.16 30.98 -15.62
CA ALA A 15 -28.30 32.03 -15.07
C ALA A 15 -27.29 31.51 -14.03
N LYS A 16 -27.63 30.45 -13.28
CA LYS A 16 -26.66 29.77 -12.38
C LYS A 16 -25.54 29.05 -13.13
N LEU A 17 -25.79 28.56 -14.34
CA LEU A 17 -24.76 27.94 -15.20
C LEU A 17 -23.86 29.00 -15.88
N LEU A 18 -24.38 30.20 -16.11
CA LEU A 18 -23.64 31.34 -16.69
C LEU A 18 -22.71 32.04 -15.70
N ASN A 19 -22.74 31.67 -14.41
CA ASN A 19 -21.89 32.24 -13.36
C ASN A 19 -20.47 31.64 -13.36
N GLY A 20 -19.88 31.50 -14.56
CA GLY A 20 -18.44 31.44 -14.83
C GLY A 20 -17.62 30.26 -14.30
N TYR A 21 -18.14 29.47 -13.38
CA TYR A 21 -17.47 28.28 -12.84
C TYR A 21 -18.36 27.08 -13.09
N THR A 22 -18.37 26.61 -14.33
CA THR A 22 -18.68 25.20 -14.57
C THR A 22 -17.51 24.43 -13.97
N PRO A 23 -17.68 23.63 -12.90
CA PRO A 23 -16.60 22.76 -12.46
C PRO A 23 -16.41 21.74 -13.59
N ILE A 24 -15.42 22.02 -14.43
CA ILE A 24 -14.85 21.01 -15.29
C ILE A 24 -14.16 20.07 -14.32
N PHE A 25 -14.86 19.03 -13.89
CA PHE A 25 -14.21 17.85 -13.39
C PHE A 25 -13.43 17.34 -14.59
N SER A 26 -12.15 17.70 -14.69
CA SER A 26 -11.27 17.06 -15.65
C SER A 26 -11.47 15.58 -15.42
N GLN A 27 -11.94 14.86 -16.43
CA GLN A 27 -11.78 13.41 -16.51
C GLN A 27 -10.34 13.18 -16.07
N PHE A 28 -10.14 12.66 -14.85
CA PHE A 28 -8.80 12.48 -14.29
C PHE A 28 -7.99 11.80 -15.38
N GLY A 29 -6.84 12.38 -15.71
CA GLY A 29 -6.10 12.08 -16.91
C GLY A 29 -5.84 10.58 -17.07
N THR A 30 -5.29 10.21 -18.22
CA THR A 30 -4.87 8.85 -18.60
C THR A 30 -4.07 8.07 -17.54
N ASP A 31 -3.62 8.73 -16.47
CA ASP A 31 -3.04 8.11 -15.28
C ASP A 31 -3.49 8.82 -13.99
N ILE A 32 -4.29 8.15 -13.15
CA ILE A 32 -4.73 8.67 -11.84
C ILE A 32 -3.59 8.68 -10.82
N TYR A 33 -2.57 7.84 -10.99
CA TYR A 33 -1.42 7.75 -10.10
C TYR A 33 -0.44 8.90 -10.30
N ALA A 34 -0.52 9.61 -11.44
CA ALA A 34 0.20 10.87 -11.64
C ALA A 34 -0.35 12.03 -10.79
N SER A 35 -1.53 11.86 -10.17
CA SER A 35 -2.09 12.87 -9.28
C SER A 35 -1.33 12.95 -7.96
N ASP A 36 -0.87 14.15 -7.60
CA ASP A 36 -0.19 14.44 -6.33
C ASP A 36 -1.03 14.04 -5.10
N VAL A 37 -2.35 14.21 -5.18
CA VAL A 37 -3.28 13.83 -4.10
C VAL A 37 -3.28 12.32 -3.89
N VAL A 38 -3.23 11.53 -4.97
CA VAL A 38 -3.20 10.07 -4.91
C VAL A 38 -1.85 9.59 -4.39
N GLN A 39 -0.75 10.17 -4.87
CA GLN A 39 0.60 9.84 -4.38
C GLN A 39 0.77 10.17 -2.90
N SER A 40 0.28 11.32 -2.45
CA SER A 40 0.31 11.72 -1.03
C SER A 40 -0.50 10.77 -0.14
N ALA A 41 -1.66 10.29 -0.61
CA ALA A 41 -2.45 9.31 0.12
C ALA A 41 -1.73 7.96 0.23
N ILE A 42 -1.10 7.50 -0.86
CA ILE A 42 -0.30 6.26 -0.86
C ILE A 42 0.92 6.41 0.05
N ASP A 43 1.60 7.56 0.02
CA ASP A 43 2.76 7.84 0.86
C ASP A 43 2.42 7.78 2.36
N CYS A 44 1.26 8.35 2.74
CA CYS A 44 0.77 8.25 4.12
C CYS A 44 0.55 6.79 4.53
N ILE A 45 -0.10 5.98 3.68
CA ILE A 45 -0.34 4.56 3.95
C ILE A 45 1.00 3.81 4.06
N ALA A 46 1.90 4.01 3.11
CA ALA A 46 3.21 3.36 3.08
C ALA A 46 4.05 3.72 4.32
N THR A 47 4.06 4.99 4.70
CA THR A 47 4.78 5.51 5.88
C THR A 47 4.24 4.94 7.19
N GLU A 48 2.91 4.78 7.33
CA GLU A 48 2.31 4.16 8.50
C GLU A 48 2.56 2.65 8.53
N CYS A 49 2.41 1.96 7.39
CA CYS A 49 2.72 0.54 7.28
C CYS A 49 4.20 0.24 7.56
N SER A 50 5.13 1.13 7.19
CA SER A 50 6.56 0.92 7.39
C SER A 50 6.99 0.99 8.87
N LYS A 51 6.11 1.45 9.77
CA LYS A 51 6.31 1.37 11.23
C LYS A 51 5.99 -0.02 11.80
N LEU A 52 5.34 -0.89 11.04
CA LEU A 52 4.96 -2.21 11.50
C LEU A 52 6.19 -3.12 11.69
N GLN A 53 6.17 -3.89 12.77
CA GLN A 53 7.19 -4.90 13.06
C GLN A 53 6.60 -6.30 12.81
N PRO A 54 6.91 -6.94 11.68
CA PRO A 54 6.40 -8.27 11.38
C PRO A 54 6.95 -9.28 12.38
N LYS A 55 6.06 -10.11 12.94
CA LYS A 55 6.40 -11.17 13.88
C LYS A 55 5.82 -12.49 13.38
N HIS A 56 6.68 -13.47 13.18
CA HIS A 56 6.28 -14.84 12.94
C HIS A 56 5.92 -15.50 14.27
N ILE A 57 4.64 -15.80 14.43
CA ILE A 57 4.04 -16.46 15.59
C ILE A 57 3.54 -17.85 15.21
N ARG A 58 3.62 -18.82 16.12
CA ARG A 58 3.02 -20.14 15.98
C ARG A 58 2.14 -20.43 17.19
N MET A 59 0.99 -21.04 16.95
CA MET A 59 0.15 -21.58 18.01
C MET A 59 0.72 -22.92 18.45
N ASP A 60 0.99 -23.07 19.74
CA ASP A 60 1.28 -24.38 20.31
C ASP A 60 -0.03 -25.19 20.47
N GLY A 61 0.06 -26.50 20.70
CA GLY A 61 -1.08 -27.42 20.87
C GLY A 61 -2.02 -27.09 22.04
N ASN A 62 -1.70 -26.05 22.81
CA ASN A 62 -2.45 -25.52 23.95
C ASN A 62 -2.97 -24.08 23.70
N ASP A 63 -3.09 -23.67 22.44
CA ASP A 63 -3.55 -22.32 22.00
C ASP A 63 -2.73 -21.14 22.53
N MET A 64 -1.52 -21.37 23.06
CA MET A 64 -0.61 -20.29 23.44
C MET A 64 0.17 -19.79 22.22
N GLN A 65 0.10 -18.48 21.99
CA GLN A 65 0.92 -17.79 20.99
C GLN A 65 2.37 -17.76 21.44
N THR A 66 3.22 -18.53 20.79
CA THR A 66 4.67 -18.49 21.02
C THR A 66 5.36 -17.76 19.88
N ILE A 67 6.24 -16.81 20.24
CA ILE A 67 7.13 -16.17 19.26
C ILE A 67 8.21 -17.19 18.92
N VAL A 68 8.14 -17.76 17.72
CA VAL A 68 9.11 -18.75 17.26
C VAL A 68 10.45 -18.05 17.07
N LYS A 69 11.51 -18.53 17.72
CA LYS A 69 12.89 -18.10 17.45
C LYS A 69 13.36 -18.72 16.13
N GLY A 70 12.77 -18.28 15.03
CA GLY A 70 13.07 -18.76 13.67
C GLY A 70 13.99 -17.80 12.92
N SER A 71 14.64 -18.32 11.88
CA SER A 71 15.45 -17.54 10.93
C SER A 71 14.67 -16.40 10.28
N ILE A 72 13.35 -16.56 10.09
CA ILE A 72 12.49 -15.51 9.51
C ILE A 72 12.33 -14.29 10.43
N ASN A 73 12.19 -14.50 11.74
CA ASN A 73 12.14 -13.41 12.72
C ASN A 73 13.50 -12.72 12.85
N ARG A 74 14.59 -13.46 12.62
CA ARG A 74 15.94 -12.87 12.52
C ARG A 74 16.05 -12.00 11.28
N LEU A 75 15.65 -12.49 10.11
CA LEU A 75 15.70 -11.75 8.83
C LEU A 75 14.99 -10.40 8.95
N PHE A 76 13.74 -10.39 9.42
CA PHE A 76 12.99 -9.14 9.59
C PHE A 76 13.46 -8.24 10.74
N LYS A 77 14.32 -8.74 11.63
CA LYS A 77 14.86 -7.94 12.73
C LYS A 77 16.15 -7.21 12.33
N PHE A 78 16.98 -7.82 11.48
CA PHE A 78 18.25 -7.25 11.10
C PHE A 78 18.15 -6.47 9.78
N SER A 79 17.80 -7.15 8.69
CA SER A 79 17.60 -6.53 7.38
C SER A 79 17.05 -7.60 6.42
N PRO A 80 16.02 -7.32 5.62
CA PRO A 80 15.54 -8.29 4.61
C PRO A 80 16.51 -8.47 3.43
N ASN A 81 17.34 -7.47 3.16
CA ASN A 81 18.49 -7.57 2.27
C ASN A 81 19.60 -6.61 2.72
N GLU A 82 20.78 -6.70 2.10
CA GLU A 82 21.95 -5.87 2.43
C GLU A 82 21.77 -4.37 2.14
N LEU A 83 20.81 -4.00 1.31
CA LEU A 83 20.62 -2.65 0.78
C LEU A 83 19.48 -1.86 1.46
N MET A 84 18.60 -2.52 2.21
CA MET A 84 17.38 -1.91 2.72
C MET A 84 16.98 -2.48 4.07
N THR A 85 16.51 -1.61 4.98
CA THR A 85 16.01 -2.02 6.29
C THR A 85 14.61 -2.64 6.17
N THR A 86 14.11 -3.26 7.26
CA THR A 86 12.74 -3.80 7.30
C THR A 86 11.67 -2.75 7.03
N ARG A 87 11.90 -1.51 7.50
CA ARG A 87 11.01 -0.36 7.24
C ARG A 87 10.92 -0.10 5.74
N ASP A 88 12.08 0.10 5.10
CA ASP A 88 12.17 0.43 3.67
C ASP A 88 11.61 -0.69 2.79
N PHE A 89 11.84 -1.95 3.21
CA PHE A 89 11.29 -3.12 2.54
C PHE A 89 9.75 -3.11 2.54
N ILE A 90 9.13 -2.93 3.72
CA ILE A 90 7.66 -2.88 3.84
C ILE A 90 7.11 -1.70 3.03
N GLU A 91 7.73 -0.53 3.14
CA GLU A 91 7.31 0.67 2.43
C GLU A 91 7.28 0.43 0.91
N LYS A 92 8.36 -0.11 0.35
CA LYS A 92 8.47 -0.43 -1.09
C LYS A 92 7.45 -1.47 -1.54
N VAL A 93 7.19 -2.50 -0.73
CA VAL A 93 6.18 -3.53 -1.03
C VAL A 93 4.79 -2.91 -1.11
N ILE A 94 4.46 -2.01 -0.18
CA ILE A 94 3.17 -1.31 -0.16
C ILE A 94 3.05 -0.35 -1.35
N TRP A 95 4.10 0.41 -1.66
CA TRP A 95 4.14 1.26 -2.85
C TRP A 95 3.88 0.47 -4.14
N LEU A 96 4.58 -0.65 -4.33
CA LEU A 96 4.39 -1.52 -5.51
C LEU A 96 2.96 -2.07 -5.57
N LEU A 97 2.41 -2.50 -4.44
CA LEU A 97 1.05 -3.01 -4.34
C LEU A 97 0.02 -1.95 -4.75
N TYR A 98 0.13 -0.71 -4.28
CA TYR A 98 -0.86 0.33 -4.59
C TYR A 98 -0.70 0.93 -5.99
N MET A 99 0.53 0.99 -6.51
CA MET A 99 0.79 1.49 -7.86
C MET A 99 0.42 0.48 -8.95
N ASN A 100 0.73 -0.80 -8.74
CA ASN A 100 0.59 -1.83 -9.77
C ASN A 100 -0.52 -2.85 -9.48
N TYR A 101 -1.24 -2.70 -8.36
CA TYR A 101 -2.15 -3.72 -7.81
C TYR A 101 -1.49 -5.09 -7.59
N ASN A 102 -0.15 -5.12 -7.51
CA ASN A 102 0.61 -6.35 -7.39
C ASN A 102 1.99 -6.09 -6.79
N ALA A 103 2.44 -7.02 -5.94
CA ALA A 103 3.78 -7.01 -5.37
C ALA A 103 4.27 -8.45 -5.18
N PHE A 104 5.47 -8.73 -5.68
CA PHE A 104 6.12 -10.03 -5.52
C PHE A 104 7.41 -9.89 -4.71
N ILE A 105 7.69 -10.87 -3.85
CA ILE A 105 8.90 -10.94 -3.04
C ILE A 105 9.63 -12.22 -3.44
N TYR A 106 10.86 -12.08 -3.92
CA TYR A 106 11.70 -13.21 -4.30
C TYR A 106 12.73 -13.51 -3.21
N PRO A 107 12.63 -14.68 -2.52
CA PRO A 107 13.63 -15.07 -1.55
C PRO A 107 14.84 -15.72 -2.25
N THR A 108 16.03 -15.17 -2.01
CA THR A 108 17.32 -15.76 -2.40
C THR A 108 17.89 -16.66 -1.30
N TYR A 109 18.63 -17.69 -1.72
CA TYR A 109 19.24 -18.70 -0.86
C TYR A 109 20.65 -19.00 -1.35
N ASP A 110 21.61 -19.05 -0.43
CA ASP A 110 22.95 -19.54 -0.70
C ASP A 110 23.03 -21.03 -0.40
N LEU A 111 23.57 -21.80 -1.34
CA LEU A 111 23.82 -23.22 -1.12
C LEU A 111 25.13 -23.36 -0.34
N VAL A 112 25.03 -23.75 0.94
CA VAL A 112 26.22 -24.07 1.74
C VAL A 112 26.43 -25.57 1.64
N THR A 113 27.58 -25.96 1.07
CA THR A 113 27.97 -27.37 1.01
C THR A 113 28.79 -27.70 2.25
N SER A 114 28.26 -28.52 3.14
CA SER A 114 29.00 -29.07 4.27
C SER A 114 29.09 -30.58 4.12
N ASN A 115 30.32 -31.12 4.07
CA ASN A 115 30.59 -32.57 4.01
C ASN A 115 29.86 -33.32 2.87
N GLY A 116 29.69 -32.69 1.70
CA GLY A 116 29.04 -33.30 0.54
C GLY A 116 27.51 -33.26 0.54
N VAL A 117 26.89 -32.63 1.54
CA VAL A 117 25.44 -32.34 1.58
C VAL A 117 25.24 -30.86 1.28
N THR A 118 24.43 -30.57 0.25
CA THR A 118 24.07 -29.20 -0.15
C THR A 118 22.77 -28.81 0.56
N ASP A 119 22.87 -28.02 1.61
CA ASP A 119 21.69 -27.46 2.29
C ASP A 119 21.50 -25.99 1.88
N PRO A 120 20.30 -25.61 1.39
CA PRO A 120 20.02 -24.21 1.09
C PRO A 120 19.98 -23.42 2.39
N THR A 121 20.99 -22.59 2.60
CA THR A 121 21.09 -21.66 3.71
C THR A 121 20.59 -20.30 3.24
N ARG A 122 19.71 -19.66 4.00
CA ARG A 122 19.13 -18.37 3.59
C ARG A 122 20.21 -17.28 3.74
N THR A 123 20.54 -16.57 2.66
CA THR A 123 21.41 -15.40 2.69
C THR A 123 20.83 -14.35 3.63
N GLN A 124 21.70 -13.63 4.34
CA GLN A 124 21.33 -12.65 5.37
C GLN A 124 20.54 -11.47 4.81
#